data_AF-A0A7K2Z9I6-F1
#
_entry.id   AF-A0A7K2Z9I6-F1
#
_cell.length_a   1.000
_cell.length_b   1.000
_cell.length_c   1.000
_cell.angle_alpha   90.00
_cell.angle_beta   90.00
_cell.angle_gamma   90.00
#
_symmetry.space_group_name_H-M   'P 1'
#
loop_
_entity.id
_entity.type
_entity.pdbx_description
1 polymer ?
#
loop_
_entity_poly.entity_id
_entity_poly.type
_entity_poly.pdbx_seq_one_letter_code
_entity_poly.pdbx_strand_id
1 'polypeptide(L)'
;ATDPAFDNRLLAPAIETYDRARQALAAAEDGLAADGRLGELSTAEREIRSLLAKVMLPTWDKVWQGLDLLRELPEGSRAEDRWTRDRWSFTAHRDRVTSGEPPQPRRDDAVTAAQKLASRETAQAQLEAQEALDDPLVLAGRRLAGEAFLADVTDVEMAYTESKRPSPRPLVTLRTDERPHLGERTKVYRSLDGKPQTAEFVRYAQEPDQEGEVLLVLRIMDRMGRGKEPAPGSLPEAGERIAWTLFEHDQRGGPKLPDPEETPWTHGGPPGADAATRAEHPDPVTPEDLL
;
A
#
# COMPACT_ATOMS: atom_id res chain seq x y z
N ALA A 1 -6.15 -23.90 -9.66
CA ALA A 1 -6.91 -24.63 -10.70
C ALA A 1 -7.70 -25.73 -10.02
N THR A 2 -8.98 -25.89 -10.35
CA THR A 2 -9.82 -27.00 -9.85
C THR A 2 -9.30 -28.33 -10.42
N ASP A 3 -9.42 -29.43 -9.67
CA ASP A 3 -9.03 -30.78 -10.10
C ASP A 3 -10.22 -31.44 -10.82
N PRO A 4 -10.19 -31.55 -12.17
CA PRO A 4 -11.32 -32.10 -12.92
C PRO A 4 -11.58 -33.58 -12.62
N ALA A 5 -10.60 -34.32 -12.08
CA ALA A 5 -10.79 -35.70 -11.70
C ALA A 5 -11.63 -35.81 -10.41
N PHE A 6 -11.38 -34.95 -9.42
CA PHE A 6 -12.21 -34.85 -8.22
C PHE A 6 -13.65 -34.46 -8.57
N ASP A 7 -13.81 -33.40 -9.39
CA ASP A 7 -15.12 -32.87 -9.76
C ASP A 7 -15.97 -33.94 -10.48
N ASN A 8 -15.40 -34.61 -11.50
CA ASN A 8 -16.15 -35.54 -12.32
C ASN A 8 -16.31 -36.93 -11.72
N ARG A 9 -15.33 -37.43 -10.95
CA ARG A 9 -15.33 -38.82 -10.47
C ARG A 9 -15.85 -38.99 -9.05
N LEU A 10 -15.81 -37.94 -8.24
CA LEU A 10 -16.20 -38.00 -6.83
C LEU A 10 -17.37 -37.07 -6.54
N LEU A 11 -17.24 -35.77 -6.86
CA LEU A 11 -18.24 -34.78 -6.48
C LEU A 11 -19.54 -34.91 -7.29
N ALA A 12 -19.46 -35.03 -8.62
CA ALA A 12 -20.65 -35.17 -9.46
C ALA A 12 -21.50 -36.42 -9.10
N PRO A 13 -20.93 -37.63 -8.93
CA PRO A 13 -21.69 -38.78 -8.46
C PRO A 13 -22.32 -38.61 -7.07
N ALA A 14 -21.64 -37.91 -6.15
CA ALA A 14 -22.17 -37.62 -4.82
C ALA A 14 -23.36 -36.65 -4.89
N ILE A 15 -23.31 -35.63 -5.76
CA ILE A 15 -24.42 -34.71 -6.02
C ILE A 15 -25.60 -35.47 -6.64
N GLU A 16 -25.38 -36.33 -7.64
CA GLU A 16 -26.44 -37.16 -8.24
C GLU A 16 -27.11 -38.08 -7.21
N THR A 17 -26.33 -38.63 -6.28
CA THR A 17 -26.84 -39.48 -5.19
C THR A 17 -27.70 -38.67 -4.21
N TYR A 18 -27.24 -37.47 -3.85
CA TYR A 18 -28.01 -36.54 -3.03
C TYR A 18 -29.32 -36.11 -3.70
N ASP A 19 -29.29 -35.76 -4.98
CA ASP A 19 -30.48 -35.34 -5.73
C ASP A 19 -31.49 -36.48 -5.84
N ARG A 20 -31.03 -37.72 -6.06
CA ARG A 20 -31.89 -38.91 -6.06
C ARG A 20 -32.52 -39.15 -4.69
N ALA A 21 -31.74 -39.06 -3.61
CA ALA A 21 -32.25 -39.22 -2.25
C ALA A 21 -33.28 -38.12 -1.90
N ARG A 22 -33.04 -36.89 -2.34
CA ARG A 22 -33.95 -35.76 -2.15
C ARG A 22 -35.28 -35.97 -2.87
N GLN A 23 -35.24 -36.44 -4.12
CA GLN A 23 -36.45 -36.77 -4.89
C GLN A 23 -37.22 -37.95 -4.26
N ALA A 24 -36.51 -38.98 -3.80
CA ALA A 24 -37.13 -40.13 -3.14
C ALA A 24 -37.80 -39.77 -1.80
N LEU A 25 -37.21 -38.84 -1.03
CA LEU A 25 -37.83 -38.31 0.18
C LEU A 25 -39.09 -37.51 -0.15
N ALA A 26 -39.06 -36.66 -1.19
CA ALA A 26 -40.22 -35.87 -1.61
C ALA A 26 -41.38 -36.73 -2.14
N ALA A 27 -41.08 -37.93 -2.65
CA ALA A 27 -42.06 -38.89 -3.14
C ALA A 27 -42.57 -39.88 -2.08
N ALA A 28 -42.14 -39.78 -0.82
CA ALA A 28 -42.59 -40.68 0.23
C ALA A 28 -44.07 -40.45 0.58
N GLU A 29 -44.87 -41.51 0.53
CA GLU A 29 -46.33 -41.45 0.78
C GLU A 29 -46.71 -41.69 2.25
N ASP A 30 -45.79 -42.25 3.04
CA ASP A 30 -46.00 -42.54 4.46
C ASP A 30 -44.80 -42.11 5.33
N GLY A 31 -45.06 -41.93 6.63
CA GLY A 31 -44.07 -41.42 7.59
C GLY A 31 -42.90 -42.37 7.85
N LEU A 32 -43.12 -43.69 7.77
CA LEU A 32 -42.05 -44.67 8.03
C LEU A 32 -41.06 -44.71 6.86
N ALA A 33 -41.56 -44.63 5.63
CA ALA A 33 -40.77 -44.48 4.42
C ALA A 33 -40.04 -43.13 4.41
N ALA A 34 -40.70 -42.04 4.78
CA ALA A 34 -40.09 -40.72 4.87
C ALA A 34 -38.89 -40.69 5.82
N ASP A 35 -38.99 -41.32 7.00
CA ASP A 35 -37.88 -41.39 7.96
C ASP A 35 -36.67 -42.15 7.40
N GLY A 36 -36.90 -43.29 6.72
CA GLY A 36 -35.83 -44.03 6.05
C GLY A 36 -35.13 -43.19 4.95
N ARG A 37 -35.92 -42.50 4.12
CA ARG A 37 -35.41 -41.63 3.05
C ARG A 37 -34.68 -40.40 3.59
N LEU A 38 -35.09 -39.87 4.73
CA LEU A 38 -34.39 -38.77 5.40
C LEU A 38 -32.98 -39.22 5.84
N GLY A 39 -32.84 -40.45 6.35
CA GLY A 39 -31.54 -41.03 6.69
C GLY A 39 -30.62 -41.20 5.47
N GLU A 40 -31.17 -41.60 4.32
CA GLU A 40 -30.44 -41.69 3.04
C GLU A 40 -29.95 -40.29 2.59
N LEU A 41 -30.83 -39.28 2.63
CA LEU A 41 -30.49 -37.90 2.28
C LEU A 41 -29.39 -37.32 3.19
N SER A 42 -29.51 -37.50 4.51
CA SER A 42 -28.49 -37.06 5.47
C SER A 42 -27.15 -37.79 5.28
N THR A 43 -27.16 -39.02 4.75
CA THR A 43 -25.92 -39.74 4.41
C THR A 43 -25.26 -39.16 3.18
N ALA A 44 -26.04 -38.90 2.11
CA ALA A 44 -25.54 -38.26 0.90
C ALA A 44 -25.01 -36.84 1.17
N GLU A 45 -25.67 -36.05 2.03
CA GLU A 45 -25.18 -34.73 2.44
C GLU A 45 -23.83 -34.83 3.18
N ARG A 46 -23.70 -35.79 4.11
CA ARG A 46 -22.44 -36.02 4.83
C ARG A 46 -21.31 -36.44 3.89
N GLU A 47 -21.61 -37.21 2.84
CA GLU A 47 -20.63 -37.61 1.83
C GLU A 47 -20.11 -36.40 1.06
N ILE A 48 -21.01 -35.55 0.53
CA ILE A 48 -20.62 -34.30 -0.15
C ILE A 48 -19.78 -33.43 0.79
N ARG A 49 -20.24 -33.23 2.03
CA ARG A 49 -19.52 -32.43 3.03
C ARG A 49 -18.14 -33.02 3.31
N SER A 50 -18.00 -34.33 3.40
CA SER A 50 -16.70 -35.00 3.61
C SER A 50 -15.76 -34.83 2.42
N LEU A 51 -16.27 -34.95 1.19
CA LEU A 51 -15.49 -34.73 -0.03
C LEU A 51 -14.97 -33.29 -0.11
N LEU A 52 -15.86 -32.31 0.11
CA LEU A 52 -15.48 -30.88 0.11
C LEU A 52 -14.51 -30.55 1.24
N ALA A 53 -14.74 -31.07 2.45
CA ALA A 53 -13.85 -30.85 3.59
C ALA A 53 -12.43 -31.36 3.30
N LYS A 54 -12.28 -32.53 2.67
CA LYS A 54 -10.96 -33.09 2.32
C LYS A 54 -10.14 -32.19 1.39
N VAL A 55 -10.80 -31.46 0.48
CA VAL A 55 -10.11 -30.59 -0.48
C VAL A 55 -9.97 -29.15 0.01
N MET A 56 -10.93 -28.66 0.80
CA MET A 56 -10.93 -27.26 1.26
C MET A 56 -10.20 -27.06 2.59
N LEU A 57 -10.34 -27.98 3.56
CA LEU A 57 -9.76 -27.80 4.89
C LEU A 57 -8.24 -27.65 4.88
N PRO A 58 -7.45 -28.41 4.10
CA PRO A 58 -6.00 -28.23 4.12
C PRO A 58 -5.58 -26.82 3.72
N THR A 59 -6.21 -26.25 2.70
CA THR A 59 -5.94 -24.86 2.27
C THR A 59 -6.40 -23.86 3.31
N TRP A 60 -7.59 -24.07 3.89
CA TRP A 60 -8.13 -23.22 4.96
C TRP A 60 -7.21 -23.21 6.19
N ASP A 61 -6.77 -24.37 6.66
CA ASP A 61 -5.86 -24.51 7.79
C ASP A 61 -4.51 -23.85 7.49
N LYS A 62 -4.02 -23.95 6.25
CA LYS A 62 -2.80 -23.25 5.81
C LYS A 62 -2.95 -21.73 5.79
N VAL A 63 -4.13 -21.21 5.45
CA VAL A 63 -4.43 -19.77 5.53
C VAL A 63 -4.36 -19.29 6.99
N TRP A 64 -4.97 -20.01 7.94
CA TRP A 64 -4.90 -19.65 9.36
C TRP A 64 -3.49 -19.79 9.92
N GLN A 65 -2.78 -20.87 9.57
CA GLN A 65 -1.36 -21.02 9.92
C GLN A 65 -0.54 -19.84 9.39
N GLY A 66 -0.79 -19.41 8.15
CA GLY A 66 -0.14 -18.22 7.58
C GLY A 66 -0.45 -16.96 8.36
N LEU A 67 -1.71 -16.75 8.77
CA LEU A 67 -2.09 -15.60 9.59
C LEU A 67 -1.43 -15.63 10.98
N ASP A 68 -1.32 -16.79 11.59
CA ASP A 68 -0.65 -16.94 12.88
C ASP A 68 0.85 -16.65 12.76
N LEU A 69 1.51 -17.11 11.69
CA LEU A 69 2.89 -16.75 11.38
C LEU A 69 3.07 -15.24 11.14
N LEU A 70 2.14 -14.60 10.42
CA LEU A 70 2.17 -13.15 10.21
C LEU A 70 2.03 -12.36 11.52
N ARG A 71 1.26 -12.87 12.48
CA ARG A 71 1.10 -12.25 13.81
C ARG A 71 2.35 -12.36 14.69
N GLU A 72 3.25 -13.30 14.40
CA GLU A 72 4.53 -13.44 15.09
C GLU A 72 5.59 -12.45 14.60
N LEU A 73 5.37 -11.82 13.44
CA LEU A 73 6.30 -10.82 12.91
C LEU A 73 6.28 -9.55 13.78
N PRO A 74 7.45 -8.91 13.99
CA PRO A 74 7.49 -7.63 14.67
C PRO A 74 6.72 -6.58 13.85
N GLU A 75 6.08 -5.67 14.58
CA GLU A 75 5.39 -4.54 13.95
C GLU A 75 6.39 -3.66 13.18
N GLY A 76 6.01 -3.25 11.96
CA GLY A 76 6.82 -2.35 11.13
C GLY A 76 6.99 -0.98 11.80
N SER A 77 8.17 -0.39 11.70
CA SER A 77 8.50 0.86 12.41
C SER A 77 7.59 2.04 12.06
N ARG A 78 6.91 2.01 10.90
CA ARG A 78 6.00 3.07 10.46
C ARG A 78 4.52 2.73 10.60
N ALA A 79 4.18 1.58 11.18
CA ALA A 79 2.80 1.17 11.41
C ALA A 79 2.05 2.17 12.31
N GLU A 80 2.68 2.64 13.39
CA GLU A 80 2.09 3.63 14.29
C GLU A 80 1.79 4.97 13.60
N ASP A 81 2.69 5.43 12.72
CA ASP A 81 2.49 6.65 11.94
C ASP A 81 1.32 6.51 10.97
N ARG A 82 1.20 5.36 10.29
CA ARG A 82 0.04 5.06 9.41
C ARG A 82 -1.25 5.04 10.20
N TRP A 83 -1.28 4.33 11.32
CA TRP A 83 -2.44 4.29 12.22
C TRP A 83 -2.85 5.68 12.71
N THR A 84 -1.86 6.51 13.05
CA THR A 84 -2.12 7.90 13.43
C THR A 84 -2.75 8.66 12.27
N ARG A 85 -2.24 8.57 11.04
CA ARG A 85 -2.89 9.22 9.88
C ARG A 85 -4.33 8.75 9.65
N ASP A 86 -4.59 7.45 9.79
CA ASP A 86 -5.94 6.90 9.64
C ASP A 86 -6.91 7.46 10.68
N ARG A 87 -6.47 7.56 11.94
CA ARG A 87 -7.25 8.22 13.00
C ARG A 87 -7.54 9.67 12.68
N TRP A 88 -6.57 10.40 12.13
CA TRP A 88 -6.77 11.79 11.71
C TRP A 88 -7.74 11.91 10.55
N SER A 89 -7.62 11.03 9.54
CA SER A 89 -8.56 10.96 8.41
C SER A 89 -9.99 10.68 8.87
N PHE A 90 -10.16 9.69 9.75
CA PHE A 90 -11.46 9.37 10.35
C PHE A 90 -12.02 10.55 11.15
N THR A 91 -11.20 11.17 12.00
CA THR A 91 -11.62 12.29 12.85
C THR A 91 -12.02 13.49 12.00
N ALA A 92 -11.23 13.84 10.99
CA ALA A 92 -11.56 14.91 10.04
C ALA A 92 -12.87 14.62 9.30
N HIS A 93 -13.10 13.38 8.87
CA HIS A 93 -14.37 13.00 8.24
C HIS A 93 -15.55 13.12 9.20
N ARG A 94 -15.42 12.66 10.45
CA ARG A 94 -16.46 12.79 11.48
C ARG A 94 -16.79 14.26 11.75
N ASP A 95 -15.78 15.10 11.92
CA ASP A 95 -15.94 16.52 12.24
C ASP A 95 -16.63 17.26 11.08
N ARG A 96 -16.27 16.90 9.84
CA ARG A 96 -16.91 17.36 8.61
C ARG A 96 -18.40 17.01 8.55
N VAL A 97 -18.77 15.78 8.93
CA VAL A 97 -20.18 15.37 8.97
C VAL A 97 -20.92 16.09 10.09
N THR A 98 -20.29 16.28 11.25
CA THR A 98 -20.89 16.94 12.41
C THR A 98 -21.07 18.45 12.21
N SER A 99 -20.23 19.10 11.40
CA SER A 99 -20.37 20.51 11.04
C SER A 99 -21.55 20.78 10.09
N GLY A 100 -22.27 19.73 9.66
CA GLY A 100 -23.41 19.84 8.75
C GLY A 100 -23.00 20.03 7.29
N GLU A 101 -21.75 19.68 6.92
CA GLU A 101 -21.42 19.59 5.51
C GLU A 101 -22.31 18.55 4.80
N PRO A 102 -22.66 18.80 3.52
CA PRO A 102 -23.45 17.85 2.76
C PRO A 102 -22.84 16.43 2.79
N PRO A 103 -23.69 15.39 2.82
CA PRO A 103 -23.22 14.01 2.72
C PRO A 103 -22.44 13.82 1.42
N GLN A 104 -21.57 12.80 1.39
CA GLN A 104 -20.79 12.52 0.18
C GLN A 104 -21.74 12.26 -1.00
N PRO A 105 -21.58 12.95 -2.14
CA PRO A 105 -22.47 12.77 -3.28
C PRO A 105 -22.32 11.34 -3.85
N ARG A 106 -23.40 10.82 -4.46
CA ARG A 106 -23.38 9.51 -5.13
C ARG A 106 -22.41 9.49 -6.32
N ARG A 107 -22.19 10.66 -6.94
CA ARG A 107 -21.24 10.88 -8.03
C ARG A 107 -20.40 12.10 -7.71
N ASP A 108 -19.09 11.92 -7.70
CA ASP A 108 -18.15 13.02 -7.54
C ASP A 108 -18.11 13.86 -8.83
N ASP A 109 -17.99 15.18 -8.69
CA ASP A 109 -17.59 16.04 -9.80
C ASP A 109 -16.12 15.74 -10.20
N ALA A 110 -15.69 16.26 -11.35
CA ALA A 110 -14.36 15.97 -11.88
C ALA A 110 -13.21 16.42 -10.96
N VAL A 111 -13.35 17.56 -10.28
CA VAL A 111 -12.31 18.08 -9.37
C VAL A 111 -12.26 17.21 -8.12
N THR A 112 -13.41 16.91 -7.52
CA THR A 112 -13.52 16.04 -6.35
C THR A 112 -12.99 14.64 -6.65
N ALA A 113 -13.34 14.07 -7.81
CA ALA A 113 -12.84 12.76 -8.23
C ALA A 113 -11.31 12.78 -8.43
N ALA A 114 -10.77 13.81 -9.08
CA ALA A 114 -9.34 13.96 -9.29
C ALA A 114 -8.57 14.15 -7.96
N GLN A 115 -9.12 14.91 -7.01
CA GLN A 115 -8.54 15.06 -5.67
C GLN A 115 -8.49 13.73 -4.91
N LYS A 116 -9.58 12.96 -4.94
CA LYS A 116 -9.61 11.62 -4.30
C LYS A 116 -8.64 10.65 -4.97
N LEU A 117 -8.54 10.69 -6.30
CA LEU A 117 -7.58 9.87 -7.03
C LEU A 117 -6.14 10.24 -6.65
N ALA A 118 -5.78 11.52 -6.72
CA ALA A 118 -4.45 12.00 -6.35
C ALA A 118 -4.10 11.67 -4.89
N SER A 119 -5.07 11.76 -3.97
CA SER A 119 -4.88 11.34 -2.58
C SER A 119 -4.61 9.84 -2.45
N ARG A 120 -5.32 8.99 -3.20
CA ARG A 120 -5.09 7.54 -3.21
C ARG A 120 -3.75 7.17 -3.83
N GLU A 121 -3.36 7.82 -4.92
CA GLU A 121 -2.04 7.62 -5.56
C GLU A 121 -0.90 8.02 -4.62
N THR A 122 -1.05 9.16 -3.93
CA THR A 122 -0.09 9.61 -2.92
C THR A 122 0.00 8.60 -1.77
N ALA A 123 -1.14 8.11 -1.27
CA ALA A 123 -1.18 7.12 -0.19
C ALA A 123 -0.59 5.77 -0.60
N GLN A 124 -0.88 5.30 -1.82
CA GLN A 124 -0.33 4.07 -2.40
C GLN A 124 1.20 4.18 -2.52
N ALA A 125 1.72 5.25 -3.11
CA ALA A 125 3.16 5.45 -3.27
C ALA A 125 3.87 5.63 -1.91
N GLN A 126 3.22 6.27 -0.93
CA GLN A 126 3.75 6.34 0.43
C GLN A 126 3.75 4.96 1.10
N LEU A 127 2.70 4.16 0.96
CA LEU A 127 2.62 2.81 1.51
C LEU A 127 3.75 1.94 0.96
N GLU A 128 3.92 1.90 -0.36
CA GLU A 128 4.97 1.11 -1.03
C GLU A 128 6.38 1.53 -0.59
N ALA A 129 6.61 2.83 -0.41
CA ALA A 129 7.89 3.32 0.09
C ALA A 129 8.15 2.91 1.54
N GLN A 130 7.13 2.96 2.40
CA GLN A 130 7.25 2.60 3.81
C GLN A 130 7.41 1.10 4.00
N GLU A 131 6.69 0.27 3.23
CA GLU A 131 6.87 -1.19 3.23
C GLU A 131 8.28 -1.59 2.83
N ALA A 132 8.85 -0.92 1.80
CA ALA A 132 10.23 -1.15 1.42
C ALA A 132 11.25 -0.76 2.51
N LEU A 133 10.92 0.14 3.42
CA LEU A 133 11.80 0.55 4.52
C LEU A 133 11.60 -0.31 5.78
N ASP A 134 10.41 -0.87 5.96
CA ASP A 134 10.06 -1.67 7.12
C ASP A 134 10.38 -3.17 6.91
N ASP A 135 10.36 -3.67 5.66
CA ASP A 135 10.65 -5.07 5.32
C ASP A 135 11.94 -5.22 4.47
N PRO A 136 12.98 -5.89 5.00
CA PRO A 136 14.23 -6.15 4.27
C PRO A 136 14.06 -6.92 2.95
N LEU A 137 13.05 -7.79 2.82
CA LEU A 137 12.79 -8.55 1.60
C LEU A 137 12.17 -7.67 0.51
N VAL A 138 11.27 -6.76 0.90
CA VAL A 138 10.73 -5.75 -0.02
C VAL A 138 11.85 -4.80 -0.46
N LEU A 139 12.72 -4.37 0.46
CA LEU A 139 13.91 -3.57 0.12
C LEU A 139 14.84 -4.31 -0.84
N ALA A 140 15.06 -5.60 -0.63
CA ALA A 140 15.92 -6.42 -1.51
C ALA A 140 15.40 -6.45 -2.95
N GLY A 141 14.07 -6.52 -3.15
CA GLY A 141 13.47 -6.40 -4.48
C GLY A 141 13.79 -5.04 -5.14
N ARG A 142 13.66 -3.95 -4.38
CA ARG A 142 14.01 -2.59 -4.85
C ARG A 142 15.51 -2.44 -5.17
N ARG A 143 16.38 -3.10 -4.39
CA ARG A 143 17.83 -3.15 -4.63
C ARG A 143 18.18 -3.84 -5.94
N LEU A 144 17.58 -5.02 -6.19
CA LEU A 144 17.77 -5.75 -7.45
C LEU A 144 17.26 -4.97 -8.67
N ALA A 145 16.24 -4.12 -8.48
CA ALA A 145 15.74 -3.23 -9.53
C ALA A 145 16.59 -1.95 -9.73
N GLY A 146 17.63 -1.73 -8.91
CA GLY A 146 18.46 -0.51 -8.95
C GLY A 146 17.79 0.73 -8.34
N GLU A 147 16.66 0.56 -7.64
CA GLU A 147 15.85 1.63 -7.03
C GLU A 147 16.23 1.90 -5.56
N ALA A 148 17.08 1.06 -4.98
CA ALA A 148 17.68 1.23 -3.66
C ALA A 148 19.07 0.58 -3.65
N PHE A 149 19.90 0.90 -2.66
CA PHE A 149 21.21 0.28 -2.48
C PHE A 149 21.69 0.37 -1.03
N LEU A 150 22.54 -0.57 -0.61
CA LEU A 150 23.31 -0.45 0.64
C LEU A 150 24.68 0.13 0.34
N ALA A 151 25.16 1.03 1.20
CA ALA A 151 26.51 1.56 1.08
C ALA A 151 27.15 1.83 2.43
N ASP A 152 28.46 1.60 2.51
CA ASP A 152 29.30 1.98 3.65
C ASP A 152 29.81 3.41 3.44
N VAL A 153 29.74 4.22 4.49
CA VAL A 153 30.25 5.60 4.47
C VAL A 153 31.76 5.56 4.67
N THR A 154 32.53 6.11 3.74
CA THR A 154 33.99 6.12 3.83
C THR A 154 34.54 7.45 4.32
N ASP A 155 33.93 8.56 3.90
CA ASP A 155 34.39 9.90 4.23
C ASP A 155 33.24 10.92 4.20
N VAL A 156 33.37 11.99 5.00
CA VAL A 156 32.41 13.08 5.10
C VAL A 156 33.15 14.41 5.08
N GLU A 157 33.03 15.14 3.97
CA GLU A 157 33.64 16.45 3.77
C GLU A 157 32.59 17.55 3.99
N MET A 158 32.88 18.49 4.88
CA MET A 158 32.02 19.66 5.08
C MET A 158 32.13 20.64 3.92
N ALA A 159 31.01 20.90 3.24
CA ALA A 159 30.88 21.93 2.23
C ALA A 159 29.68 22.84 2.52
N TYR A 160 29.62 24.00 1.88
CA TYR A 160 28.61 25.02 2.12
C TYR A 160 28.08 25.60 0.80
N THR A 161 26.84 26.06 0.79
CA THR A 161 26.29 26.80 -0.36
C THR A 161 26.99 28.15 -0.52
N GLU A 162 27.27 28.52 -1.77
CA GLU A 162 27.72 29.86 -2.13
C GLU A 162 26.56 30.86 -2.04
N SER A 163 26.38 31.49 -0.88
CA SER A 163 25.35 32.52 -0.68
C SER A 163 25.75 33.50 0.42
N LYS A 164 25.02 34.61 0.54
CA LYS A 164 25.24 35.60 1.63
C LYS A 164 25.05 35.01 3.03
N ARG A 165 24.32 33.90 3.15
CA ARG A 165 24.13 33.12 4.38
C ARG A 165 24.40 31.65 4.06
N PRO A 166 25.68 31.21 4.08
CA PRO A 166 26.04 29.85 3.71
C PRO A 166 25.32 28.82 4.56
N SER A 167 24.71 27.84 3.90
CA SER A 167 24.06 26.70 4.54
C SER A 167 24.89 25.44 4.30
N PRO A 168 24.99 24.51 5.27
CA PRO A 168 25.79 23.30 5.13
C PRO A 168 25.26 22.42 3.99
N ARG A 169 26.19 21.89 3.18
CA ARG A 169 25.99 20.95 2.05
C ARG A 169 27.12 19.93 2.02
N PRO A 170 27.32 19.15 3.08
CA PRO A 170 28.42 18.19 3.17
C PRO A 170 28.33 17.15 2.07
N LEU A 171 29.50 16.72 1.62
CA LEU A 171 29.70 15.66 0.67
C LEU A 171 30.04 14.38 1.44
N VAL A 172 29.32 13.31 1.14
CA VAL A 172 29.51 12.00 1.74
C VAL A 172 30.00 11.06 0.65
N THR A 173 31.18 10.48 0.86
CA THR A 173 31.71 9.43 -0.01
C THR A 173 31.24 8.08 0.51
N LEU A 174 30.65 7.30 -0.39
CA LEU A 174 30.04 6.02 -0.12
C LEU A 174 30.70 4.94 -0.95
N ARG A 175 30.82 3.74 -0.38
CA ARG A 175 31.29 2.53 -1.05
C ARG A 175 30.16 1.51 -1.12
N THR A 176 29.90 0.98 -2.31
CA THR A 176 28.86 -0.03 -2.53
C THR A 176 29.30 -1.04 -3.60
N ASP A 177 28.83 -2.27 -3.48
CA ASP A 177 28.95 -3.34 -4.49
C ASP A 177 27.73 -3.37 -5.44
N GLU A 178 26.76 -2.48 -5.22
CA GLU A 178 25.51 -2.40 -5.98
C GLU A 178 25.59 -1.33 -7.08
N ARG A 179 24.77 -1.49 -8.13
CA ARG A 179 24.69 -0.55 -9.27
C ARG A 179 23.33 0.14 -9.32
N PRO A 180 23.06 1.12 -8.43
CA PRO A 180 21.82 1.88 -8.46
C PRO A 180 21.70 2.72 -9.74
N HIS A 181 20.47 3.02 -10.16
CA HIS A 181 20.18 3.83 -11.36
C HIS A 181 20.40 5.33 -11.11
N LEU A 182 21.65 5.73 -10.85
CA LEU A 182 22.04 7.11 -10.59
C LEU A 182 22.33 7.86 -11.89
N GLY A 183 21.51 8.86 -12.20
CA GLY A 183 21.80 9.90 -13.18
C GLY A 183 22.31 11.18 -12.52
N GLU A 184 22.75 12.15 -13.34
CA GLU A 184 23.18 13.46 -12.86
C GLU A 184 22.10 14.12 -11.99
N ARG A 185 22.48 14.58 -10.78
CA ARG A 185 21.58 15.25 -9.82
C ARG A 185 20.38 14.41 -9.36
N THR A 186 20.45 13.09 -9.51
CA THR A 186 19.43 12.17 -8.97
C THR A 186 19.35 12.34 -7.46
N LYS A 187 18.12 12.47 -6.96
CA LYS A 187 17.90 12.51 -5.52
C LYS A 187 17.90 11.10 -4.96
N VAL A 188 18.53 10.96 -3.81
CA VAL A 188 18.52 9.73 -3.03
C VAL A 188 18.15 10.07 -1.59
N TYR A 189 17.56 9.12 -0.89
CA TYR A 189 16.96 9.33 0.41
C TYR A 189 17.47 8.28 1.38
N ARG A 190 17.75 8.68 2.61
CA ARG A 190 17.97 7.75 3.73
C ARG A 190 16.97 8.03 4.85
N SER A 191 16.69 7.03 5.67
CA SER A 191 15.86 7.23 6.85
C SER A 191 16.74 7.73 8.00
N LEU A 192 16.43 8.92 8.51
CA LEU A 192 17.05 9.54 9.68
C LEU A 192 15.98 9.67 10.77
N ASP A 193 16.09 8.86 11.82
CA ASP A 193 15.11 8.80 12.91
C ASP A 193 13.65 8.67 12.41
N GLY A 194 13.45 7.76 11.45
CA GLY A 194 12.15 7.52 10.80
C GLY A 194 11.77 8.52 9.71
N LYS A 195 12.49 9.63 9.56
CA LYS A 195 12.16 10.71 8.60
C LYS A 195 13.09 10.68 7.37
N PRO A 196 12.59 11.02 6.16
CA PRO A 196 13.44 11.06 4.98
C PRO A 196 14.44 12.22 5.05
N GLN A 197 15.73 11.93 4.93
CA GLN A 197 16.76 12.91 4.64
C GLN A 197 17.15 12.81 3.17
N THR A 198 17.15 13.96 2.48
CA THR A 198 17.46 14.07 1.06
C THR A 198 18.95 14.27 0.84
N ALA A 199 19.49 13.55 -0.15
CA ALA A 199 20.80 13.78 -0.73
C ALA A 199 20.71 13.83 -2.26
N GLU A 200 21.70 14.45 -2.89
CA GLU A 200 21.82 14.57 -4.34
C GLU A 200 23.09 13.86 -4.81
N PHE A 201 22.98 13.02 -5.82
CA PHE A 201 24.13 12.40 -6.46
C PHE A 201 24.97 13.45 -7.19
N VAL A 202 26.25 13.53 -6.84
CA VAL A 202 27.19 14.50 -7.41
C VAL A 202 28.02 13.86 -8.53
N ARG A 203 28.69 12.74 -8.23
CA ARG A 203 29.58 12.04 -9.15
C ARG A 203 29.97 10.67 -8.60
N TYR A 204 30.47 9.81 -9.49
CA TYR A 204 31.31 8.69 -9.08
C TYR A 204 32.71 9.24 -8.71
N ALA A 205 33.29 8.79 -7.60
CA ALA A 205 34.63 9.20 -7.18
C ALA A 205 35.72 8.50 -8.03
N GLN A 206 35.41 7.31 -8.54
CA GLN A 206 36.19 6.55 -9.50
C GLN A 206 35.23 6.02 -10.56
N GLU A 207 35.66 5.95 -11.83
CA GLU A 207 34.82 5.32 -12.85
C GLU A 207 34.54 3.86 -12.46
N PRO A 208 33.28 3.41 -12.54
CA PRO A 208 32.92 2.07 -12.11
C PRO A 208 33.54 1.04 -13.05
N ASP A 209 34.55 0.31 -12.58
CA ASP A 209 35.05 -0.88 -13.27
C ASP A 209 33.93 -1.92 -13.41
N GLN A 210 33.93 -2.73 -14.48
CA GLN A 210 32.83 -3.66 -14.78
C GLN A 210 32.63 -4.75 -13.69
N GLU A 211 33.60 -4.96 -12.80
CA GLU A 211 33.59 -5.99 -11.74
C GLU A 211 33.95 -5.47 -10.34
N GLY A 212 34.08 -4.14 -10.15
CA GLY A 212 34.62 -3.55 -8.92
C GLY A 212 33.61 -2.87 -7.99
N GLU A 213 34.05 -2.60 -6.76
CA GLU A 213 33.37 -1.72 -5.80
C GLU A 213 33.19 -0.31 -6.39
N VAL A 214 32.02 0.28 -6.20
CA VAL A 214 31.63 1.60 -6.70
C VAL A 214 31.79 2.62 -5.58
N LEU A 215 32.54 3.69 -5.84
CA LEU A 215 32.64 4.86 -4.95
C LEU A 215 31.76 5.99 -5.46
N LEU A 216 30.79 6.41 -4.65
CA LEU A 216 29.79 7.43 -4.97
C LEU A 216 29.96 8.65 -4.07
N VAL A 217 29.75 9.85 -4.60
CA VAL A 217 29.70 11.07 -3.80
C VAL A 217 28.28 11.61 -3.79
N LEU A 218 27.69 11.69 -2.61
CA LEU A 218 26.38 12.28 -2.36
C LEU A 218 26.52 13.61 -1.62
N ARG A 219 25.65 14.57 -1.93
CA ARG A 219 25.54 15.84 -1.18
C ARG A 219 24.31 15.81 -0.30
N ILE A 220 24.46 15.97 1.01
CA ILE A 220 23.32 16.07 1.93
C ILE A 220 22.65 17.45 1.77
N MET A 221 21.32 17.47 1.63
CA MET A 221 20.57 18.68 1.29
C MET A 221 19.76 19.25 2.44
N ASP A 222 19.24 18.40 3.33
CA ASP A 222 18.31 18.80 4.38
C ASP A 222 18.56 18.07 5.73
N ARG A 223 17.69 18.37 6.71
CA ARG A 223 17.68 17.79 8.07
C ARG A 223 18.98 17.90 8.89
N MET A 224 19.83 18.89 8.59
CA MET A 224 21.04 19.22 9.35
C MET A 224 20.82 20.28 10.46
N GLY A 225 19.57 20.57 10.81
CA GLY A 225 19.23 21.68 11.72
C GLY A 225 19.22 23.05 11.03
N ARG A 226 19.09 24.12 11.83
CA ARG A 226 18.99 25.51 11.35
C ARG A 226 20.31 26.30 11.50
N GLY A 227 21.32 25.69 12.11
CA GLY A 227 22.61 26.30 12.37
C GLY A 227 23.57 26.25 11.19
N LYS A 228 24.73 26.91 11.35
CA LYS A 228 25.86 26.79 10.41
C LYS A 228 26.55 25.45 10.54
N GLU A 229 26.59 24.92 11.75
CA GLU A 229 27.06 23.57 12.04
C GLU A 229 25.87 22.60 11.99
N PRO A 230 26.02 21.45 11.31
CA PRO A 230 25.02 20.39 11.32
C PRO A 230 24.70 19.94 12.75
N ALA A 231 23.43 19.65 13.02
CA ALA A 231 23.02 19.08 14.30
C ALA A 231 23.71 17.72 14.52
N PRO A 232 24.09 17.37 15.76
CA PRO A 232 24.64 16.05 16.07
C PRO A 232 23.71 14.92 15.58
N GLY A 233 24.29 13.87 14.98
CA GLY A 233 23.55 12.74 14.39
C GLY A 233 22.89 13.02 13.04
N SER A 234 22.91 14.26 12.53
CA SER A 234 22.30 14.57 11.22
C SER A 234 23.13 14.14 10.02
N LEU A 235 24.43 13.92 10.21
CA LEU A 235 25.34 13.42 9.19
C LEU A 235 25.70 11.97 9.48
N PRO A 236 25.91 11.15 8.43
CA PRO A 236 26.45 9.81 8.61
C PRO A 236 27.87 9.86 9.18
N GLU A 237 28.26 8.80 9.87
CA GLU A 237 29.63 8.63 10.35
C GLU A 237 30.42 7.66 9.45
N ALA A 238 31.74 7.85 9.37
CA ALA A 238 32.59 6.92 8.63
C ALA A 238 32.50 5.51 9.25
N GLY A 239 32.30 4.50 8.39
CA GLY A 239 32.06 3.11 8.78
C GLY A 239 30.58 2.74 8.93
N GLU A 240 29.65 3.70 8.90
CA GLU A 240 28.22 3.42 8.96
C GLU A 240 27.72 2.79 7.65
N ARG A 241 26.94 1.71 7.75
CA ARG A 241 26.30 1.07 6.60
C ARG A 241 24.83 1.48 6.52
N ILE A 242 24.45 2.13 5.43
CA ILE A 242 23.16 2.80 5.28
C ILE A 242 22.42 2.28 4.05
N ALA A 243 21.10 2.13 4.19
CA ALA A 243 20.19 1.93 3.07
C ALA A 243 19.79 3.28 2.45
N TRP A 244 20.07 3.41 1.16
CA TRP A 244 19.68 4.55 0.34
C TRP A 244 18.61 4.12 -0.66
N THR A 245 17.63 4.99 -0.88
CA THR A 245 16.54 4.76 -1.84
C THR A 245 16.52 5.87 -2.88
N LEU A 246 16.12 5.55 -4.11
CA LEU A 246 15.91 6.53 -5.19
C LEU A 246 14.46 7.05 -5.21
N PHE A 247 13.58 6.48 -4.39
CA PHE A 247 12.21 6.93 -4.17
C PHE A 247 12.07 7.73 -2.86
N GLU A 248 11.15 8.69 -2.86
CA GLU A 248 10.79 9.49 -1.68
C GLU A 248 10.03 8.65 -0.65
N HIS A 249 10.36 8.82 0.65
CA HIS A 249 9.66 8.12 1.74
C HIS A 249 8.33 8.79 2.09
N ASP A 250 8.23 10.09 1.84
CA ASP A 250 7.02 10.89 2.03
C ASP A 250 6.66 11.56 0.71
N GLN A 251 5.58 11.10 0.10
CA GLN A 251 5.10 11.64 -1.16
C GLN A 251 4.50 13.03 -0.94
N ARG A 252 4.96 14.00 -1.73
CA ARG A 252 4.36 15.33 -1.75
C ARG A 252 3.11 15.30 -2.63
N GLY A 253 2.05 15.95 -2.16
CA GLY A 253 0.83 16.11 -2.93
C GLY A 253 1.10 16.78 -4.28
N GLY A 254 0.32 16.40 -5.27
CA GLY A 254 0.37 16.97 -6.62
C GLY A 254 0.02 18.47 -6.66
N PRO A 255 0.14 19.09 -7.85
CA PRO A 255 -0.20 20.50 -8.03
C PRO A 255 -1.65 20.79 -7.62
N LYS A 256 -1.91 22.02 -7.15
CA LYS A 256 -3.27 22.46 -6.82
C LYS A 256 -4.15 22.32 -8.08
N LEU A 257 -5.25 21.59 -7.95
CA LEU A 257 -6.27 21.49 -8.99
C LEU A 257 -7.04 22.81 -9.13
N PRO A 258 -7.55 23.13 -10.33
CA PRO A 258 -8.35 24.34 -10.53
C PRO A 258 -9.62 24.29 -9.69
N ASP A 259 -10.20 25.46 -9.42
CA ASP A 259 -11.51 25.52 -8.78
C ASP A 259 -12.59 24.97 -9.75
N PRO A 260 -13.72 24.44 -9.27
CA PRO A 260 -14.74 23.82 -10.13
C PRO A 260 -15.22 24.72 -11.28
N GLU A 261 -15.31 26.03 -11.04
CA GLU A 261 -15.70 27.05 -12.01
C GLU A 261 -14.67 27.25 -13.14
N GLU A 262 -13.40 26.95 -12.85
CA GLU A 262 -12.27 27.06 -13.79
C GLU A 262 -11.95 25.71 -14.46
N THR A 263 -12.76 24.68 -14.20
CA THR A 263 -12.56 23.35 -14.78
C THR A 263 -12.86 23.39 -16.29
N PRO A 264 -11.95 22.92 -17.16
CA PRO A 264 -12.18 22.90 -18.60
C PRO A 264 -13.49 22.19 -18.95
N TRP A 265 -14.21 22.69 -19.96
CA TRP A 265 -15.50 22.12 -20.41
C TRP A 265 -15.44 20.63 -20.76
N THR A 266 -14.26 20.14 -21.14
CA THR A 266 -13.97 18.73 -21.43
C THR A 266 -14.04 17.82 -20.20
N HIS A 267 -13.97 18.39 -18.99
CA HIS A 267 -13.96 17.66 -17.72
C HIS A 267 -15.11 18.10 -16.80
N GLY A 268 -15.51 19.38 -16.82
CA GLY A 268 -16.58 19.94 -15.98
C GLY A 268 -17.98 19.93 -16.61
N GLY A 269 -18.09 19.61 -17.90
CA GLY A 269 -19.31 19.80 -18.67
C GLY A 269 -19.49 21.26 -19.13
N PRO A 270 -20.46 21.58 -20.00
CA PRO A 270 -20.70 22.94 -20.48
C PRO A 270 -21.04 23.89 -19.33
N PRO A 271 -20.51 25.14 -19.31
CA PRO A 271 -20.88 26.14 -18.32
C PRO A 271 -22.40 26.36 -18.34
N GLY A 272 -23.07 26.01 -17.24
CA GLY A 272 -24.52 26.18 -17.05
C GLY A 272 -25.39 24.94 -17.26
N ALA A 273 -24.85 23.80 -17.71
CA ALA A 273 -25.67 22.60 -17.96
C ALA A 273 -25.81 21.62 -16.78
N ASP A 274 -24.92 21.68 -15.78
CA ASP A 274 -24.80 20.61 -14.76
C ASP A 274 -24.98 21.05 -13.30
N ALA A 275 -24.81 22.33 -12.95
CA ALA A 275 -24.91 22.75 -11.54
C ALA A 275 -26.35 22.71 -11.00
N ALA A 276 -27.35 23.00 -11.85
CA ALA A 276 -28.77 23.00 -11.47
C ALA A 276 -29.45 21.63 -11.62
N THR A 277 -28.87 20.71 -12.42
CA THR A 277 -29.40 19.38 -12.73
C THR A 277 -28.76 18.26 -11.90
N ARG A 278 -27.57 18.48 -11.30
CA ARG A 278 -26.91 17.55 -10.37
C ARG A 278 -27.07 17.88 -8.89
N ALA A 279 -27.81 18.93 -8.54
CA ALA A 279 -28.26 19.11 -7.17
C ALA A 279 -29.29 18.01 -6.87
N GLU A 280 -28.82 16.77 -6.69
CA GLU A 280 -29.62 15.66 -6.18
C GLU A 280 -30.04 16.08 -4.77
N HIS A 281 -31.34 16.26 -4.59
CA HIS A 281 -31.90 16.46 -3.27
C HIS A 281 -31.55 15.25 -2.39
N PRO A 282 -31.22 15.46 -1.11
CA PRO A 282 -30.97 14.35 -0.19
C PRO A 282 -32.15 13.38 -0.25
N ASP A 283 -31.85 12.08 -0.17
CA ASP A 283 -32.90 11.05 -0.13
C ASP A 283 -33.91 11.42 0.96
N PRO A 284 -35.22 11.32 0.67
CA PRO A 284 -36.24 11.66 1.65
C PRO A 284 -36.09 10.75 2.86
N VAL A 285 -36.12 11.35 4.07
CA VAL A 285 -36.05 10.62 5.33
C VAL A 285 -37.14 9.53 5.34
N THR A 286 -36.73 8.28 5.48
CA THR A 286 -37.67 7.16 5.54
C THR A 286 -38.09 6.91 6.99
N PRO A 287 -39.25 6.26 7.23
CA PRO A 287 -39.67 5.88 8.58
C PRO A 287 -38.65 4.97 9.31
N GLU A 288 -37.75 4.34 8.57
CA GLU A 288 -36.68 3.46 9.07
C GLU A 288 -35.50 4.28 9.66
N ASP A 289 -35.37 5.55 9.27
CA ASP A 289 -34.31 6.47 9.72
C ASP A 289 -34.67 7.22 11.02
N LEU A 290 -35.93 7.13 11.46
CA LEU A 290 -36.43 7.73 12.70
C LEU A 290 -36.57 6.63 13.75
N LEU A 291 -35.51 6.44 14.56
CA LEU A 291 -35.55 5.63 15.78
C LEU A 291 -36.33 6.31 16.90
#